data_AF-A0A395MKR3-F1
#
_entry.id   AF-A0A395MKR3-F1
#
_cell.length_a   1.000
_cell.length_b   1.000
_cell.length_c   1.000
_cell.angle_alpha   90.00
_cell.angle_beta   90.00
_cell.angle_gamma   90.00
#
_symmetry.space_group_name_H-M   'P 1'
#
loop_
_entity.id
_entity.type
_entity.pdbx_description
1 polymer ?
#
loop_
_entity_poly.entity_id
_entity_poly.type
_entity_poly.pdbx_seq_one_letter_code
_entity_poly.pdbx_strand_id
1 'polypeptide(L)'
;MRPSDLHLARAVAPPTGSAAEFELTAQFTTAYPRLPPPPDIQVLRGLLRQNENSNITALSKVPELLPSTTQSSSQTPTSLASEQYCDSRLESLNIGYWSKVPVSDEVAASLISFYIETDHNILGLFDADLFLQDLVECRQRFCSPFLVSAMLAYACQSYTAIEPQTNEIRLAAFGEAEMLWQGERSEMSLISLAAMGLFSAACLNEGKDVLGQELAAAIRRGAEDLGLCGDSADDTNSNKLCLDSSEWVRATSQIAWGVYSMLTTPILERVPLAFAEAKYQKLLVWSSTLESEMKRTEGCKSDVMIFHIMFHVVATIILRPFITAPRSVKFVSLTSADSHPKAVYTASVNQLKDLVFIYRARYTEADFTSFFNTGLFTLSLALLEDIKDPSWQHYFYLCLRCWQDLYICYPIFRDVAKAFLSMAMEKSAISAQEAQRLLRGIEQSGEHHAAAAEAFTSFLFDPGSNRASEAQVHSMADRFEEMVVFDELINTDSALAS
;
A
#
# COMPACT_ATOMS: atom_id res chain seq x y z
N MET A 1 4.73 29.83 17.49
CA MET A 1 6.06 30.14 18.09
C MET A 1 6.62 31.39 17.40
N ARG A 2 7.40 32.28 18.04
CA ARG A 2 7.97 33.43 17.32
C ARG A 2 9.20 32.97 16.49
N PRO A 3 9.49 33.57 15.32
CA PRO A 3 10.63 33.16 14.47
C PRO A 3 12.00 33.20 15.17
N SER A 4 12.20 34.14 16.11
CA SER A 4 13.40 34.23 16.95
C SER A 4 13.62 33.00 17.82
N ASP A 5 12.53 32.43 18.34
CA ASP A 5 12.56 31.32 19.28
C ASP A 5 12.88 30.01 18.54
N LEU A 6 12.40 29.88 17.30
CA LEU A 6 12.72 28.77 16.39
C LEU A 6 14.20 28.74 15.99
N HIS A 7 14.80 29.91 15.70
CA HIS A 7 16.23 29.99 15.40
C HIS A 7 17.11 29.59 16.58
N LEU A 8 16.77 30.04 17.79
CA LEU A 8 17.45 29.66 19.02
C LEU A 8 17.27 28.17 19.31
N ALA A 9 16.06 27.63 19.17
CA ALA A 9 15.78 26.21 19.38
C ALA A 9 16.57 25.32 18.39
N ARG A 10 16.69 25.73 17.12
CA ARG A 10 17.46 24.99 16.10
C ARG A 10 18.95 24.97 16.40
N ALA A 11 19.50 26.04 16.98
CA ALA A 11 20.92 26.13 17.31
C ALA A 11 21.36 25.14 18.42
N VAL A 12 20.42 24.65 19.22
CA VAL A 12 20.69 23.76 20.39
C VAL A 12 20.11 22.35 20.17
N ALA A 13 19.32 22.14 19.12
CA ALA A 13 18.74 20.85 18.76
C ALA A 13 19.63 20.05 17.78
N PRO A 14 19.45 18.71 17.68
CA PRO A 14 20.10 17.92 16.64
C PRO A 14 19.83 18.48 15.24
N PRO A 15 20.80 18.39 14.31
CA PRO A 15 20.68 18.98 12.99
C PRO A 15 19.58 18.32 12.16
N THR A 16 18.72 19.15 11.59
CA THR A 16 17.79 18.80 10.49
C THR A 16 18.38 19.22 9.14
N GLY A 17 17.94 18.59 8.06
CA GLY A 17 18.38 18.90 6.69
C GLY A 17 18.02 20.32 6.24
N SER A 18 16.98 20.94 6.82
CA SER A 18 16.59 22.34 6.54
C SER A 18 15.95 23.05 7.74
N ALA A 19 15.82 24.39 7.70
CA ALA A 19 15.05 25.12 8.71
C ALA A 19 13.56 24.85 8.58
N ALA A 20 13.04 24.67 7.36
CA ALA A 20 11.67 24.25 7.11
C ALA A 20 11.36 22.89 7.77
N GLU A 21 12.25 21.91 7.63
CA GLU A 21 12.11 20.61 8.28
C GLU A 21 12.13 20.73 9.82
N PHE A 22 13.00 21.56 10.36
CA PHE A 22 13.01 21.84 11.81
C PHE A 22 11.67 22.44 12.29
N GLU A 23 11.14 23.40 11.54
CA GLU A 23 9.87 24.04 11.86
C GLU A 23 8.70 23.04 11.81
N LEU A 24 8.67 22.17 10.78
CA LEU A 24 7.68 21.10 10.68
C LEU A 24 7.74 20.15 11.87
N THR A 25 8.95 19.69 12.24
CA THR A 25 9.15 18.82 13.40
C THR A 25 8.79 19.49 14.72
N ALA A 26 9.01 20.81 14.85
CA ALA A 26 8.68 21.54 16.06
C ALA A 26 7.18 21.80 16.22
N GLN A 27 6.45 22.00 15.12
CA GLN A 27 5.03 22.39 15.14
C GLN A 27 4.08 21.21 14.94
N PHE A 28 4.48 20.20 14.17
CA PHE A 28 3.62 19.11 13.72
C PHE A 28 4.25 17.75 14.06
N THR A 29 4.47 17.49 15.35
CA THR A 29 5.19 16.29 15.83
C THR A 29 4.54 14.97 15.45
N THR A 30 3.22 14.94 15.21
CA THR A 30 2.52 13.71 14.78
C THR A 30 2.86 13.35 13.34
N ALA A 31 2.85 14.33 12.43
CA ALA A 31 3.19 14.12 11.02
C ALA A 31 4.70 14.13 10.76
N TYR A 32 5.47 14.92 11.52
CA TYR A 32 6.92 15.05 11.38
C TYR A 32 7.62 14.74 12.71
N PRO A 33 7.54 13.50 13.20
CA PRO A 33 8.31 13.10 14.37
C PRO A 33 9.80 13.28 14.09
N ARG A 34 10.58 13.48 15.16
CA ARG A 34 12.04 13.56 15.03
C ARG A 34 12.57 12.24 14.49
N LEU A 35 13.29 12.32 13.39
CA LEU A 35 13.93 11.14 12.79
C LEU A 35 15.12 10.69 13.63
N PRO A 36 15.29 9.37 13.83
CA PRO A 36 16.53 8.83 14.35
C PRO A 36 17.68 9.10 13.36
N PRO A 37 18.94 8.95 13.78
CA PRO A 37 20.06 8.90 12.85
C PRO A 37 19.80 7.85 11.77
N PRO A 38 20.23 8.08 10.51
CA PRO A 38 20.09 7.10 9.45
C PRO A 38 20.64 5.74 9.90
N PRO A 39 19.93 4.63 9.62
CA PRO A 39 20.41 3.30 10.00
C PRO A 39 21.79 3.03 9.38
N ASP A 40 22.64 2.31 10.13
CA ASP A 40 23.95 1.90 9.64
C ASP A 40 23.79 1.12 8.33
N ILE A 41 24.67 1.38 7.37
CA ILE A 41 24.77 0.65 6.11
C ILE A 41 24.81 -0.86 6.34
N GLN A 42 25.42 -1.32 7.44
CA GLN A 42 25.44 -2.76 7.77
C GLN A 42 24.07 -3.30 8.16
N VAL A 43 23.23 -2.50 8.83
CA VAL A 43 21.84 -2.88 9.18
C VAL A 43 21.00 -2.96 7.90
N LEU A 44 21.12 -1.97 7.02
CA LEU A 44 20.45 -1.99 5.70
C LEU A 44 20.90 -3.22 4.89
N ARG A 45 22.20 -3.54 4.87
CA ARG A 45 22.72 -4.77 4.24
C ARG A 45 22.23 -6.04 4.91
N GLY A 46 22.04 -6.04 6.23
CA GLY A 46 21.46 -7.15 6.98
C GLY A 46 20.05 -7.46 6.52
N LEU A 47 19.19 -6.44 6.41
CA LEU A 47 17.82 -6.61 5.89
C LEU A 47 17.80 -7.10 4.44
N LEU A 48 18.74 -6.65 3.61
CA LEU A 48 18.89 -7.15 2.24
C LEU A 48 19.35 -8.63 2.19
N ARG A 49 19.99 -9.15 3.24
CA ARG A 49 20.57 -10.51 3.30
C ARG A 49 19.73 -11.53 4.06
N GLN A 50 18.86 -11.10 4.98
CA GLN A 50 18.23 -11.97 5.98
C GLN A 50 17.33 -13.09 5.43
N ASN A 51 16.97 -13.08 4.13
CA ASN A 51 16.15 -14.13 3.50
C ASN A 51 16.88 -14.99 2.46
N GLU A 52 18.19 -14.83 2.24
CA GLU A 52 18.94 -15.76 1.36
C GLU A 52 19.13 -17.16 1.99
N ASN A 53 18.94 -17.32 3.31
CA ASN A 53 19.23 -18.55 4.06
C ASN A 53 18.05 -19.10 4.89
N SER A 54 16.85 -18.55 4.73
CA SER A 54 15.69 -18.89 5.55
C SER A 54 14.75 -19.82 4.79
N ASN A 55 14.82 -21.12 5.07
CA ASN A 55 13.70 -22.02 4.77
C ASN A 55 12.43 -21.45 5.45
N ILE A 56 11.30 -21.52 4.74
CA ILE A 56 10.00 -20.86 4.99
C ILE A 56 9.34 -21.37 6.29
N THR A 57 9.98 -21.25 7.44
CA THR A 57 9.43 -21.63 8.74
C THR A 57 10.23 -21.00 9.87
N ALA A 58 10.01 -19.70 10.12
CA ALA A 58 10.22 -19.07 11.43
C ALA A 58 9.61 -17.66 11.44
N LEU A 59 8.28 -17.58 11.44
CA LEU A 59 7.58 -16.48 12.10
C LEU A 59 8.09 -16.41 13.55
N SER A 60 8.39 -15.20 14.01
CA SER A 60 8.94 -14.82 15.33
C SER A 60 10.44 -15.11 15.56
N LYS A 61 11.27 -14.05 15.36
CA LYS A 61 12.38 -13.61 16.25
C LYS A 61 13.15 -12.42 15.64
N VAL A 62 12.82 -11.20 16.06
CA VAL A 62 13.78 -10.08 16.04
C VAL A 62 13.63 -9.26 17.33
N PRO A 63 14.51 -9.48 18.33
CA PRO A 63 14.79 -8.41 19.30
C PRO A 63 16.24 -7.88 19.28
N GLU A 64 17.16 -8.44 18.50
CA GLU A 64 18.61 -8.21 18.78
C GLU A 64 19.34 -7.13 17.95
N LEU A 65 18.69 -6.41 17.03
CA LEU A 65 19.36 -5.41 16.18
C LEU A 65 19.14 -3.94 16.58
N LEU A 66 18.40 -3.66 17.66
CA LEU A 66 18.23 -2.31 18.22
C LEU A 66 18.43 -2.36 19.75
N PRO A 67 19.12 -1.40 20.37
CA PRO A 67 19.38 -1.43 21.80
C PRO A 67 18.09 -1.11 22.59
N SER A 68 17.46 -2.14 23.15
CA SER A 68 16.40 -2.00 24.15
C SER A 68 16.71 -2.86 25.38
N THR A 69 16.51 -2.26 26.56
CA THR A 69 16.87 -2.74 27.89
C THR A 69 15.86 -3.77 28.39
N THR A 70 16.33 -4.98 28.78
CA THR A 70 15.76 -5.96 29.78
C THR A 70 14.24 -6.18 29.83
N GLN A 71 13.66 -7.39 29.74
CA GLN A 71 13.87 -8.61 30.54
C GLN A 71 13.13 -9.77 29.83
N SER A 72 13.80 -10.90 29.58
CA SER A 72 13.20 -12.09 28.95
C SER A 72 12.80 -13.11 30.00
N SER A 73 11.50 -13.45 30.07
CA SER A 73 11.03 -14.69 30.70
C SER A 73 10.95 -15.77 29.62
N SER A 74 11.85 -16.73 29.71
CA SER A 74 11.95 -17.92 28.86
C SER A 74 10.74 -18.85 29.02
N GLN A 75 10.04 -19.14 27.93
CA GLN A 75 9.22 -20.34 27.80
C GLN A 75 9.58 -21.08 26.50
N THR A 76 9.88 -22.37 26.65
CA THR A 76 10.24 -23.36 25.63
C THR A 76 9.05 -23.72 24.73
N PRO A 77 9.29 -24.14 23.47
CA PRO A 77 8.24 -24.40 22.49
C PRO A 77 7.52 -25.70 22.82
N THR A 78 6.24 -25.59 23.16
CA THR A 78 5.32 -26.71 23.29
C THR A 78 4.42 -26.70 22.05
N SER A 79 4.32 -27.85 21.37
CA SER A 79 3.28 -28.33 20.45
C SER A 79 2.22 -27.31 19.98
N LEU A 80 2.08 -27.14 18.65
CA LEU A 80 0.95 -26.51 17.92
C LEU A 80 -0.32 -26.41 18.77
N ALA A 81 -0.43 -25.30 19.50
CA ALA A 81 -1.60 -24.96 20.27
C ALA A 81 -2.58 -24.33 19.28
N SER A 82 -3.79 -24.89 19.20
CA SER A 82 -5.01 -24.32 18.61
C SER A 82 -4.81 -22.90 18.08
N GLU A 83 -4.63 -22.72 16.77
CA GLU A 83 -4.61 -21.37 16.17
C GLU A 83 -5.99 -20.77 16.39
N GLN A 84 -6.06 -19.82 17.31
CA GLN A 84 -7.29 -19.13 17.65
C GLN A 84 -7.56 -18.12 16.53
N TYR A 85 -8.66 -18.30 15.80
CA TYR A 85 -9.13 -17.32 14.82
C TYR A 85 -9.33 -15.94 15.45
N CYS A 86 -9.33 -14.88 14.63
CA CYS A 86 -9.58 -13.50 15.07
C CYS A 86 -10.92 -13.36 15.82
N ASP A 87 -11.88 -14.26 15.56
CA ASP A 87 -13.18 -14.33 16.19
C ASP A 87 -13.62 -15.80 16.37
N SER A 88 -14.05 -16.17 17.57
CA SER A 88 -14.48 -17.53 17.91
C SER A 88 -15.66 -18.05 17.09
N ARG A 89 -16.48 -17.16 16.49
CA ARG A 89 -17.60 -17.57 15.63
C ARG A 89 -17.14 -18.41 14.44
N LEU A 90 -15.92 -18.17 13.96
CA LEU A 90 -15.35 -18.89 12.80
C LEU A 90 -15.18 -20.40 13.06
N GLU A 91 -15.14 -20.84 14.32
CA GLU A 91 -15.16 -22.28 14.67
C GLU A 91 -16.45 -22.99 14.22
N SER A 92 -17.52 -22.24 13.96
CA SER A 92 -18.81 -22.75 13.49
C SER A 92 -19.06 -22.47 12.00
N LEU A 93 -18.01 -22.13 11.23
CA LEU A 93 -18.13 -21.86 9.80
C LEU A 93 -18.64 -23.09 9.05
N ASN A 94 -19.54 -22.87 8.10
CA ASN A 94 -19.98 -23.84 7.10
C ASN A 94 -19.77 -23.23 5.70
N ILE A 95 -18.55 -23.35 5.17
CA ILE A 95 -18.15 -22.73 3.90
C ILE A 95 -18.92 -23.32 2.71
N GLY A 96 -19.35 -24.58 2.81
CA GLY A 96 -20.11 -25.26 1.76
C GLY A 96 -21.50 -24.68 1.49
N TYR A 97 -22.05 -23.90 2.43
CA TYR A 97 -23.26 -23.11 2.22
C TYR A 97 -23.00 -21.94 1.25
N TRP A 98 -21.83 -21.33 1.33
CA TRP A 98 -21.50 -20.07 0.66
C TRP A 98 -20.79 -20.25 -0.67
N SER A 99 -19.91 -21.26 -0.79
CA SER A 99 -19.04 -21.43 -1.95
C SER A 99 -19.01 -22.89 -2.43
N LYS A 100 -18.73 -23.08 -3.72
CA LYS A 100 -18.43 -24.38 -4.35
C LYS A 100 -16.93 -24.61 -4.55
N VAL A 101 -16.09 -23.66 -4.16
CA VAL A 101 -14.65 -23.83 -4.13
C VAL A 101 -14.29 -25.00 -3.19
N PRO A 102 -13.40 -25.91 -3.61
CA PRO A 102 -12.98 -27.04 -2.79
C PRO A 102 -12.03 -26.58 -1.67
N VAL A 103 -12.58 -26.00 -0.61
CA VAL A 103 -11.87 -25.55 0.59
C VAL A 103 -12.54 -26.12 1.84
N SER A 104 -11.76 -26.47 2.87
CA SER A 104 -12.31 -26.92 4.15
C SER A 104 -12.76 -25.73 4.99
N ASP A 105 -13.63 -25.97 5.98
CA ASP A 105 -14.09 -24.93 6.90
C ASP A 105 -12.91 -24.31 7.66
N GLU A 106 -11.91 -25.11 8.05
CA GLU A 106 -10.75 -24.64 8.81
C GLU A 106 -9.87 -23.70 7.99
N VAL A 107 -9.58 -24.06 6.73
CA VAL A 107 -8.76 -23.23 5.84
C VAL A 107 -9.50 -21.95 5.46
N ALA A 108 -10.81 -22.03 5.18
CA ALA A 108 -11.63 -20.85 4.92
C ALA A 108 -11.66 -19.92 6.14
N ALA A 109 -11.83 -20.45 7.34
CA ALA A 109 -11.79 -19.67 8.58
C ALA A 109 -10.43 -18.97 8.78
N SER A 110 -9.31 -19.65 8.51
CA SER A 110 -7.97 -19.03 8.58
C SER A 110 -7.80 -17.90 7.56
N LEU A 111 -8.27 -18.07 6.32
CA LEU A 111 -8.21 -17.03 5.28
C LEU A 111 -9.06 -15.79 5.65
N ILE A 112 -10.25 -16.02 6.22
CA ILE A 112 -11.15 -14.95 6.66
C ILE A 112 -10.55 -14.20 7.86
N SER A 113 -10.00 -14.94 8.83
CA SER A 113 -9.28 -14.37 9.97
C SER A 113 -8.13 -13.49 9.49
N PHE A 114 -7.31 -14.03 8.59
CA PHE A 114 -6.17 -13.33 8.03
C PHE A 114 -6.58 -12.01 7.37
N TYR A 115 -7.57 -12.03 6.47
CA TYR A 115 -8.06 -10.81 5.82
C TYR A 115 -8.56 -9.75 6.82
N ILE A 116 -9.30 -10.16 7.85
CA ILE A 116 -9.82 -9.25 8.87
C ILE A 116 -8.68 -8.60 9.66
N GLU A 117 -7.62 -9.35 9.96
CA GLU A 117 -6.48 -8.89 10.73
C GLU A 117 -5.51 -8.01 9.92
N THR A 118 -5.36 -8.26 8.62
CA THR A 118 -4.33 -7.61 7.80
C THR A 118 -4.85 -6.47 6.92
N ASP A 119 -6.01 -6.66 6.27
CA ASP A 119 -6.43 -5.79 5.15
C ASP A 119 -7.76 -5.07 5.41
N HIS A 120 -8.63 -5.65 6.25
CA HIS A 120 -9.96 -5.09 6.49
C HIS A 120 -9.93 -3.69 7.11
N ASN A 121 -9.01 -3.41 8.03
CA ASN A 121 -8.88 -2.07 8.63
C ASN A 121 -8.48 -0.99 7.62
N ILE A 122 -7.90 -1.38 6.47
CA ILE A 122 -7.47 -0.47 5.42
C ILE A 122 -8.56 -0.35 4.34
N LEU A 123 -9.14 -1.47 3.89
CA LEU A 123 -10.18 -1.49 2.85
C LEU A 123 -11.56 -1.07 3.36
N GLY A 124 -11.98 -1.59 4.52
CA GLY A 124 -13.23 -1.22 5.20
C GLY A 124 -14.50 -1.30 4.35
N LEU A 125 -14.61 -2.27 3.45
CA LEU A 125 -15.70 -2.35 2.46
C LEU A 125 -17.04 -2.85 3.02
N PHE A 126 -17.04 -3.42 4.22
CA PHE A 126 -18.22 -3.97 4.89
C PHE A 126 -17.96 -4.01 6.39
N ASP A 127 -19.01 -4.13 7.21
CA ASP A 127 -18.84 -4.28 8.66
C ASP A 127 -18.47 -5.73 9.03
N ALA A 128 -17.24 -5.96 9.51
CA ALA A 128 -16.75 -7.31 9.81
C ALA A 128 -17.60 -8.09 10.82
N ASP A 129 -18.13 -7.42 11.85
CA ASP A 129 -18.91 -8.09 12.89
C ASP A 129 -20.27 -8.57 12.37
N LEU A 130 -20.94 -7.72 11.58
CA LEU A 130 -22.20 -8.08 10.91
C LEU A 130 -21.97 -9.18 9.86
N PHE A 131 -20.89 -9.08 9.09
CA PHE A 131 -20.48 -10.10 8.13
C PHE A 131 -20.26 -11.45 8.79
N LEU A 132 -19.44 -11.51 9.86
CA LEU A 132 -19.12 -12.74 10.57
C LEU A 132 -20.37 -13.39 11.15
N GLN A 133 -21.27 -12.60 11.75
CA GLN A 133 -22.53 -13.11 12.29
C GLN A 133 -23.36 -13.82 11.20
N ASP A 134 -23.54 -13.17 10.07
CA ASP A 134 -24.35 -13.68 8.96
C ASP A 134 -23.68 -14.85 8.25
N LEU A 135 -22.34 -14.85 8.16
CA LEU A 135 -21.53 -15.93 7.63
C LEU A 135 -21.78 -17.24 8.39
N VAL A 136 -21.70 -17.23 9.72
CA VAL A 136 -21.89 -18.46 10.52
C VAL A 136 -23.36 -18.83 10.72
N GLU A 137 -24.26 -17.85 10.80
CA GLU A 137 -25.70 -18.12 10.86
C GLU A 137 -26.31 -18.49 9.50
N CYS A 138 -25.53 -18.46 8.41
CA CYS A 138 -25.99 -18.74 7.05
C CYS A 138 -27.15 -17.81 6.61
N ARG A 139 -27.04 -16.51 6.92
CA ARG A 139 -28.03 -15.46 6.60
C ARG A 139 -27.49 -14.50 5.55
N GLN A 140 -28.35 -14.05 4.64
CA GLN A 140 -27.93 -13.22 3.50
C GLN A 140 -28.26 -11.72 3.68
N ARG A 141 -28.17 -11.18 4.91
CA ARG A 141 -28.43 -9.74 5.15
C ARG A 141 -27.17 -8.91 4.94
N PHE A 142 -26.04 -9.37 5.49
CA PHE A 142 -24.73 -8.73 5.47
C PHE A 142 -23.62 -9.64 4.92
N CYS A 143 -24.00 -10.81 4.41
CA CYS A 143 -23.14 -11.77 3.75
C CYS A 143 -23.80 -12.27 2.46
N SER A 144 -23.00 -12.64 1.46
CA SER A 144 -23.48 -13.24 0.21
C SER A 144 -22.45 -14.23 -0.32
N PRO A 145 -22.84 -15.22 -1.14
CA PRO A 145 -21.89 -16.09 -1.84
C PRO A 145 -20.82 -15.28 -2.59
N PHE A 146 -21.22 -14.19 -3.25
CA PHE A 146 -20.30 -13.35 -4.00
C PHE A 146 -19.27 -12.66 -3.09
N LEU A 147 -19.70 -12.11 -1.95
CA LEU A 147 -18.79 -11.49 -0.99
C LEU A 147 -17.80 -12.51 -0.43
N VAL A 148 -18.26 -13.73 -0.12
CA VAL A 148 -17.40 -14.81 0.39
C VAL A 148 -16.38 -15.25 -0.67
N SER A 149 -16.80 -15.50 -1.91
CA SER A 149 -15.89 -15.89 -2.98
C SER A 149 -14.87 -14.78 -3.31
N ALA A 150 -15.31 -13.52 -3.33
CA ALA A 150 -14.43 -12.36 -3.52
C ALA A 150 -13.40 -12.24 -2.39
N MET A 151 -13.81 -12.45 -1.14
CA MET A 151 -12.90 -12.42 0.01
C MET A 151 -11.91 -13.57 0.00
N LEU A 152 -12.33 -14.79 -0.32
CA LEU A 152 -11.40 -15.92 -0.49
C LEU A 152 -10.40 -15.65 -1.63
N ALA A 153 -10.88 -15.12 -2.76
CA ALA A 153 -10.01 -14.74 -3.87
C ALA A 153 -8.97 -13.69 -3.47
N TYR A 154 -9.39 -12.66 -2.72
CA TYR A 154 -8.51 -11.60 -2.24
C TYR A 154 -7.52 -12.11 -1.19
N ALA A 155 -8.00 -12.75 -0.12
CA ALA A 155 -7.20 -13.20 1.02
C ALA A 155 -6.11 -14.18 0.59
N CYS A 156 -6.43 -15.12 -0.32
CA CYS A 156 -5.45 -16.08 -0.81
C CYS A 156 -4.26 -15.41 -1.53
N GLN A 157 -4.42 -14.21 -2.11
CA GLN A 157 -3.32 -13.55 -2.82
C GLN A 157 -2.12 -13.30 -1.90
N SER A 158 -2.34 -12.62 -0.78
CA SER A 158 -1.31 -12.39 0.25
C SER A 158 -0.99 -13.67 1.03
N TYR A 159 -1.99 -14.51 1.32
CA TYR A 159 -1.78 -15.72 2.11
C TYR A 159 -0.89 -16.77 1.42
N THR A 160 -0.71 -16.71 0.09
CA THR A 160 0.24 -17.59 -0.62
C THR A 160 1.70 -17.44 -0.15
N ALA A 161 2.08 -16.30 0.45
CA ALA A 161 3.40 -16.15 1.09
C ALA A 161 3.57 -17.03 2.34
N ILE A 162 2.46 -17.36 3.00
CA ILE A 162 2.42 -18.18 4.21
C ILE A 162 2.20 -19.64 3.82
N GLU A 163 1.19 -19.90 3.00
CA GLU A 163 0.80 -21.25 2.57
C GLU A 163 0.59 -21.30 1.04
N PRO A 164 1.65 -21.64 0.27
CA PRO A 164 1.60 -21.61 -1.21
C PRO A 164 0.52 -22.48 -1.84
N GLN A 165 0.06 -23.52 -1.15
CA GLN A 165 -0.99 -24.44 -1.61
C GLN A 165 -2.35 -23.74 -1.78
N THR A 166 -2.57 -22.62 -1.09
CA THR A 166 -3.80 -21.81 -1.22
C THR A 166 -3.94 -21.12 -2.58
N ASN A 167 -2.92 -21.18 -3.44
CA ASN A 167 -3.00 -20.69 -4.81
C ASN A 167 -4.09 -21.40 -5.65
N GLU A 168 -4.36 -22.69 -5.42
CA GLU A 168 -5.45 -23.39 -6.12
C GLU A 168 -6.82 -22.85 -5.69
N ILE A 169 -6.98 -22.55 -4.40
CA ILE A 169 -8.17 -21.92 -3.82
C ILE A 169 -8.35 -20.53 -4.40
N ARG A 170 -7.27 -19.74 -4.51
CA ARG A 170 -7.27 -18.40 -5.13
C ARG A 170 -7.89 -18.44 -6.53
N LEU A 171 -7.39 -19.32 -7.40
CA LEU A 171 -7.85 -19.42 -8.78
C LEU A 171 -9.31 -19.86 -8.88
N ALA A 172 -9.71 -20.83 -8.07
CA ALA A 172 -11.09 -21.31 -8.03
C ALA A 172 -12.07 -20.25 -7.48
N ALA A 173 -11.70 -19.58 -6.40
CA ALA A 173 -12.50 -18.51 -5.79
C ALA A 173 -12.61 -17.29 -6.71
N PHE A 174 -11.53 -16.94 -7.42
CA PHE A 174 -11.57 -15.86 -8.42
C PHE A 174 -12.57 -16.19 -9.53
N GLY A 175 -12.51 -17.39 -10.10
CA GLY A 175 -13.44 -17.82 -11.14
C GLY A 175 -14.90 -17.88 -10.67
N GLU A 176 -15.14 -18.32 -9.43
CA GLU A 176 -16.48 -18.29 -8.83
C GLU A 176 -16.98 -16.86 -8.60
N ALA A 177 -16.14 -15.96 -8.07
CA ALA A 177 -16.47 -14.56 -7.87
C ALA A 177 -16.80 -13.86 -9.19
N GLU A 178 -16.03 -14.12 -10.26
CA GLU A 178 -16.30 -13.61 -11.60
C GLU A 178 -17.65 -14.12 -12.13
N MET A 179 -17.93 -15.43 -11.99
CA MET A 179 -19.21 -16.02 -12.38
C MET A 179 -20.40 -15.41 -11.63
N LEU A 180 -20.26 -15.17 -10.32
CA LEU A 180 -21.28 -14.56 -9.49
C LEU A 180 -21.51 -13.09 -9.87
N TRP A 181 -20.43 -12.34 -10.14
CA TRP A 181 -20.50 -10.98 -10.67
C TRP A 181 -21.28 -10.92 -11.99
N GLN A 182 -20.96 -11.79 -12.96
CA GLN A 182 -21.69 -11.85 -14.23
C GLN A 182 -23.16 -12.30 -14.08
N GLY A 183 -23.47 -12.99 -12.97
CA GLY A 183 -24.82 -13.43 -12.61
C GLY A 183 -25.68 -12.38 -11.93
N GLU A 184 -25.11 -11.29 -11.41
CA GLU A 184 -25.83 -10.17 -10.80
C GLU A 184 -26.67 -9.44 -11.88
N ARG A 185 -27.93 -9.88 -12.04
CA ARG A 185 -28.88 -9.30 -13.00
C ARG A 185 -29.66 -8.15 -12.36
N SER A 186 -29.41 -6.95 -12.87
CA SER A 186 -30.22 -5.71 -12.79
C SER A 186 -30.55 -5.10 -11.41
N GLU A 187 -30.52 -5.83 -10.29
CA GLU A 187 -30.77 -5.30 -8.95
C GLU A 187 -29.54 -5.49 -8.05
N MET A 188 -28.59 -4.55 -8.12
CA MET A 188 -27.43 -4.52 -7.22
C MET A 188 -27.87 -4.17 -5.80
N SER A 189 -27.47 -4.98 -4.83
CA SER A 189 -27.67 -4.70 -3.40
C SER A 189 -26.49 -3.93 -2.81
N LEU A 190 -26.63 -3.40 -1.58
CA LEU A 190 -25.50 -2.82 -0.84
C LEU A 190 -24.36 -3.84 -0.67
N ILE A 191 -24.69 -5.10 -0.38
CA ILE A 191 -23.70 -6.16 -0.19
C ILE A 191 -23.03 -6.53 -1.52
N SER A 192 -23.75 -6.41 -2.63
CA SER A 192 -23.18 -6.53 -3.97
C SER A 192 -22.10 -5.49 -4.20
N LEU A 193 -22.32 -4.22 -3.81
CA LEU A 193 -21.29 -3.18 -3.91
C LEU A 193 -20.04 -3.51 -3.08
N ALA A 194 -20.21 -4.03 -1.87
CA ALA A 194 -19.09 -4.46 -1.02
C ALA A 194 -18.28 -5.58 -1.70
N ALA A 195 -18.97 -6.61 -2.22
CA ALA A 195 -18.36 -7.73 -2.92
C ALA A 195 -17.65 -7.28 -4.21
N MET A 196 -18.27 -6.41 -5.00
CA MET A 196 -17.67 -5.82 -6.20
C MET A 196 -16.42 -5.01 -5.87
N GLY A 197 -16.44 -4.23 -4.79
CA GLY A 197 -15.27 -3.48 -4.35
C GLY A 197 -14.11 -4.41 -4.01
N LEU A 198 -14.37 -5.45 -3.21
CA LEU A 198 -13.33 -6.40 -2.81
C LEU A 198 -12.81 -7.20 -4.00
N PHE A 199 -13.71 -7.60 -4.90
CA PHE A 199 -13.34 -8.30 -6.12
C PHE A 199 -12.59 -7.40 -7.11
N SER A 200 -12.93 -6.11 -7.19
CA SER A 200 -12.16 -5.12 -7.98
C SER A 200 -10.74 -5.00 -7.45
N ALA A 201 -10.56 -4.94 -6.12
CA ALA A 201 -9.24 -4.94 -5.49
C ALA A 201 -8.46 -6.24 -5.81
N ALA A 202 -9.14 -7.40 -5.79
CA ALA A 202 -8.54 -8.67 -6.19
C ALA A 202 -8.12 -8.67 -7.67
N CYS A 203 -8.95 -8.15 -8.58
CA CYS A 203 -8.63 -8.03 -10.01
C CYS A 203 -7.36 -7.22 -10.24
N LEU A 204 -7.24 -6.10 -9.52
CA LEU A 204 -6.06 -5.23 -9.61
C LEU A 204 -4.80 -5.98 -9.14
N ASN A 205 -4.85 -6.67 -8.01
CA ASN A 205 -3.72 -7.48 -7.52
C ASN A 205 -3.29 -8.60 -8.51
N GLU A 206 -4.20 -9.11 -9.36
CA GLU A 206 -3.87 -10.06 -10.45
C GLU A 206 -3.47 -9.38 -11.78
N GLY A 207 -3.56 -8.05 -11.86
CA GLY A 207 -3.39 -7.26 -13.08
C GLY A 207 -4.47 -7.47 -14.14
N LYS A 208 -5.68 -7.84 -13.73
CA LYS A 208 -6.88 -7.88 -14.58
C LYS A 208 -7.55 -6.52 -14.62
N ASP A 209 -6.82 -5.50 -15.09
CA ASP A 209 -7.24 -4.10 -15.01
C ASP A 209 -8.54 -3.79 -15.75
N VAL A 210 -8.76 -4.42 -16.90
CA VAL A 210 -10.01 -4.24 -17.66
C VAL A 210 -11.22 -4.66 -16.82
N LEU A 211 -11.15 -5.84 -16.20
CA LEU A 211 -12.22 -6.35 -15.32
C LEU A 211 -12.38 -5.47 -14.07
N GLY A 212 -11.26 -5.05 -13.47
CA GLY A 212 -11.25 -4.13 -12.34
C GLY A 212 -11.93 -2.78 -12.64
N GLN A 213 -11.69 -2.22 -13.84
CA GLN A 213 -12.33 -0.99 -14.31
C GLN A 213 -13.81 -1.17 -14.64
N GLU A 214 -14.20 -2.30 -15.22
CA GLU A 214 -15.61 -2.65 -15.45
C GLU A 214 -16.39 -2.73 -14.13
N LEU A 215 -15.81 -3.38 -13.12
CA LEU A 215 -16.34 -3.43 -11.76
C LEU A 215 -16.46 -2.02 -11.17
N ALA A 216 -15.40 -1.20 -11.22
CA ALA A 216 -15.45 0.17 -10.70
C ALA A 216 -16.53 1.04 -11.38
N ALA A 217 -16.70 0.90 -12.69
CA ALA A 217 -17.76 1.59 -13.42
C ALA A 217 -19.16 1.11 -13.01
N ALA A 218 -19.31 -0.19 -12.70
CA ALA A 218 -20.56 -0.73 -12.21
C ALA A 218 -20.85 -0.34 -10.75
N ILE A 219 -19.83 -0.31 -9.88
CA ILE A 219 -19.92 0.21 -8.50
C ILE A 219 -20.45 1.64 -8.52
N ARG A 220 -19.92 2.50 -9.40
CA ARG A 220 -20.39 3.88 -9.56
C ARG A 220 -21.88 3.96 -9.88
N ARG A 221 -22.33 3.22 -10.89
CA ARG A 221 -23.76 3.16 -11.27
C ARG A 221 -24.62 2.63 -10.14
N GLY A 222 -24.22 1.53 -9.50
CA GLY A 222 -24.97 0.92 -8.40
C GLY A 222 -25.04 1.84 -7.17
N ALA A 223 -23.97 2.57 -6.86
CA ALA A 223 -23.95 3.54 -5.77
C ALA A 223 -24.90 4.73 -6.04
N GLU A 224 -24.97 5.22 -7.27
CA GLU A 224 -25.95 6.23 -7.68
C GLU A 224 -27.39 5.70 -7.62
N ASP A 225 -27.61 4.48 -8.13
CA ASP A 225 -28.93 3.84 -8.15
C ASP A 225 -29.47 3.58 -6.74
N LEU A 226 -28.61 3.20 -5.79
CA LEU A 226 -28.93 2.98 -4.38
C LEU A 226 -29.00 4.28 -3.56
N GLY A 227 -28.61 5.43 -4.13
CA GLY A 227 -28.63 6.72 -3.44
C GLY A 227 -27.48 6.93 -2.44
N LEU A 228 -26.36 6.22 -2.61
CA LEU A 228 -25.12 6.47 -1.86
C LEU A 228 -24.36 7.70 -2.37
N CYS A 229 -24.46 7.99 -3.68
CA CYS A 229 -23.75 9.06 -4.37
C CYS A 229 -24.72 9.86 -5.28
N GLY A 230 -24.60 11.19 -5.32
CA GLY A 230 -25.36 12.06 -6.26
C GLY A 230 -25.77 13.42 -5.66
N ASP A 231 -25.91 14.44 -6.51
CA ASP A 231 -26.24 15.84 -6.13
C ASP A 231 -27.70 16.05 -5.69
N SER A 232 -28.45 14.99 -5.39
CA SER A 232 -29.86 15.09 -5.04
C SER A 232 -30.06 15.45 -3.58
N ALA A 233 -29.63 16.67 -3.22
CA ALA A 233 -30.16 17.36 -2.05
C ALA A 233 -31.62 17.83 -2.29
N ASP A 234 -32.08 17.83 -3.55
CA ASP A 234 -33.36 18.44 -3.97
C ASP A 234 -34.40 17.46 -4.56
N ASP A 235 -34.13 16.17 -4.83
CA ASP A 235 -35.23 15.26 -5.19
C ASP A 235 -35.86 14.64 -3.94
N THR A 236 -37.14 14.92 -3.78
CA THR A 236 -38.16 14.31 -2.90
C THR A 236 -38.30 12.77 -3.00
N ASN A 237 -37.34 12.06 -3.57
CA ASN A 237 -37.27 10.59 -3.68
C ASN A 237 -36.33 9.96 -2.64
N SER A 238 -36.17 10.62 -1.49
CA SER A 238 -35.20 10.33 -0.42
C SER A 238 -35.45 9.04 0.40
N ASN A 239 -36.15 8.04 -0.15
CA ASN A 239 -36.50 6.79 0.54
C ASN A 239 -35.93 5.53 -0.15
N LYS A 240 -34.73 5.58 -0.73
CA LYS A 240 -34.08 4.37 -1.29
C LYS A 240 -33.26 3.58 -0.28
N LEU A 241 -32.61 4.25 0.67
CA LEU A 241 -31.78 3.57 1.68
C LEU A 241 -32.66 3.14 2.86
N CYS A 242 -32.80 1.83 3.02
CA CYS A 242 -33.46 1.22 4.17
C CYS A 242 -32.52 1.24 5.39
N LEU A 243 -32.56 2.33 6.14
CA LEU A 243 -31.76 2.55 7.36
C LEU A 243 -32.55 2.20 8.63
N ASP A 244 -33.41 1.19 8.54
CA ASP A 244 -34.43 0.84 9.53
C ASP A 244 -33.85 0.33 10.87
N SER A 245 -32.56 -0.03 10.90
CA SER A 245 -31.88 -0.50 12.11
C SER A 245 -30.46 0.07 12.24
N SER A 246 -29.94 0.06 13.48
CA SER A 246 -28.54 0.44 13.75
C SER A 246 -27.53 -0.43 12.98
N GLU A 247 -27.88 -1.68 12.70
CA GLU A 247 -27.06 -2.60 11.89
C GLU A 247 -26.97 -2.10 10.43
N TRP A 248 -28.11 -1.72 9.84
CA TRP A 248 -28.14 -1.17 8.48
C TRP A 248 -27.45 0.18 8.36
N VAL A 249 -27.52 1.03 9.40
CA VAL A 249 -26.75 2.27 9.45
C VAL A 249 -25.24 1.98 9.44
N ARG A 250 -24.76 1.04 10.26
CA ARG A 250 -23.35 0.63 10.28
C ARG A 250 -22.89 0.07 8.94
N ALA A 251 -23.61 -0.92 8.41
CA ALA A 251 -23.28 -1.57 7.15
C ALA A 251 -23.27 -0.57 5.98
N THR A 252 -24.32 0.25 5.86
CA THR A 252 -24.42 1.25 4.78
C THR A 252 -23.31 2.29 4.90
N SER A 253 -22.97 2.74 6.11
CA SER A 253 -21.91 3.74 6.32
C SER A 253 -20.55 3.22 5.88
N GLN A 254 -20.21 1.97 6.22
CA GLN A 254 -18.95 1.36 5.81
C GLN A 254 -18.88 1.14 4.29
N ILE A 255 -19.95 0.60 3.70
CA ILE A 255 -20.02 0.39 2.25
C ILE A 255 -19.91 1.73 1.51
N ALA A 256 -20.61 2.76 1.97
CA ALA A 256 -20.53 4.10 1.40
C ALA A 256 -19.11 4.68 1.49
N TRP A 257 -18.42 4.51 2.62
CA TRP A 257 -17.04 4.96 2.80
C TRP A 257 -16.06 4.22 1.89
N GLY A 258 -16.18 2.89 1.78
CA GLY A 258 -15.37 2.07 0.89
C GLY A 258 -15.58 2.42 -0.58
N VAL A 259 -16.84 2.58 -1.00
CA VAL A 259 -17.21 3.03 -2.35
C VAL A 259 -16.67 4.43 -2.64
N TYR A 260 -16.80 5.38 -1.70
CA TYR A 260 -16.22 6.71 -1.85
C TYR A 260 -14.70 6.67 -2.02
N SER A 261 -14.02 5.87 -1.20
CA SER A 261 -12.56 5.73 -1.23
C SER A 261 -12.08 5.15 -2.57
N MET A 262 -12.81 4.19 -3.13
CA MET A 262 -12.53 3.67 -4.47
C MET A 262 -12.85 4.68 -5.57
N LEU A 263 -14.05 5.27 -5.56
CA LEU A 263 -14.48 6.10 -6.70
C LEU A 263 -13.84 7.50 -6.74
N THR A 264 -13.03 7.84 -5.73
CA THR A 264 -12.30 9.11 -5.64
C THR A 264 -11.33 9.25 -6.81
N THR A 265 -11.42 10.36 -7.53
CA THR A 265 -10.56 10.67 -8.68
C THR A 265 -9.58 11.80 -8.38
N PRO A 266 -8.40 11.82 -9.03
CA PRO A 266 -7.47 12.93 -8.91
C PRO A 266 -8.03 14.26 -9.40
N ILE A 267 -7.46 15.34 -8.86
CA ILE A 267 -7.48 16.64 -9.53
C ILE A 267 -6.48 16.60 -10.68
N LEU A 268 -6.97 16.55 -11.92
CA LEU A 268 -6.14 16.54 -13.13
C LEU A 268 -5.71 17.93 -13.59
N GLU A 269 -6.32 18.98 -13.04
CA GLU A 269 -6.05 20.37 -13.40
C GLU A 269 -4.85 20.94 -12.62
N ARG A 270 -4.15 21.90 -13.24
CA ARG A 270 -3.11 22.65 -12.52
C ARG A 270 -3.75 23.49 -11.43
N VAL A 271 -3.34 23.26 -10.20
CA VAL A 271 -3.79 24.06 -9.05
C VAL A 271 -2.74 25.11 -8.66
N PRO A 272 -3.17 26.29 -8.15
CA PRO A 272 -2.25 27.27 -7.59
C PRO A 272 -1.54 26.74 -6.34
N LEU A 273 -0.32 27.23 -6.08
CA LEU A 273 0.43 26.86 -4.88
C LEU A 273 -0.35 27.12 -3.58
N ALA A 274 -1.06 28.25 -3.50
CA ALA A 274 -1.86 28.59 -2.33
C ALA A 274 -2.97 27.56 -2.04
N PHE A 275 -3.53 26.94 -3.09
CA PHE A 275 -4.50 25.86 -2.93
C PHE A 275 -3.83 24.60 -2.38
N ALA A 276 -2.71 24.19 -2.98
CA ALA A 276 -1.93 23.03 -2.53
C ALA A 276 -1.47 23.20 -1.07
N GLU A 277 -0.94 24.37 -0.73
CA GLU A 277 -0.53 24.72 0.63
C GLU A 277 -1.72 24.69 1.61
N ALA A 278 -2.88 25.23 1.23
CA ALA A 278 -4.07 25.17 2.07
C ALA A 278 -4.54 23.73 2.33
N LYS A 279 -4.45 22.82 1.35
CA LYS A 279 -4.79 21.40 1.54
C LYS A 279 -3.76 20.69 2.42
N TYR A 280 -2.48 20.92 2.19
CA TYR A 280 -1.41 20.38 3.03
C TYR A 280 -1.51 20.85 4.49
N GLN A 281 -1.82 22.13 4.72
CA GLN A 281 -2.06 22.65 6.07
C GLN A 281 -3.25 21.99 6.76
N LYS A 282 -4.32 21.69 6.03
CA LYS A 282 -5.45 20.91 6.58
C LYS A 282 -5.00 19.51 7.02
N LEU A 283 -4.15 18.83 6.24
CA LEU A 283 -3.60 17.53 6.61
C LEU A 283 -2.73 17.62 7.87
N LEU A 284 -1.85 18.62 7.96
CA LEU A 284 -1.02 18.85 9.14
C LEU A 284 -1.86 19.08 10.40
N VAL A 285 -2.86 19.95 10.34
CA VAL A 285 -3.75 20.22 11.47
C VAL A 285 -4.55 18.96 11.84
N TRP A 286 -5.11 18.25 10.86
CA TRP A 286 -5.83 17.01 11.11
C TRP A 286 -4.95 15.92 11.75
N SER A 287 -3.67 15.82 11.35
CA SER A 287 -2.74 14.86 11.98
C SER A 287 -2.56 15.12 13.48
N SER A 288 -2.72 16.36 13.94
CA SER A 288 -2.62 16.71 15.36
C SER A 288 -3.85 16.30 16.19
N THR A 289 -4.97 15.99 15.53
CA THR A 289 -6.21 15.55 16.19
C THR A 289 -6.36 14.04 16.24
N LEU A 290 -5.36 13.28 15.78
CA LEU A 290 -5.39 11.83 15.81
C LEU A 290 -5.41 11.28 17.25
N GLU A 291 -6.23 10.26 17.47
CA GLU A 291 -6.30 9.52 18.73
C GLU A 291 -4.97 8.83 19.07
N SER A 292 -4.79 8.43 20.33
CA SER A 292 -3.55 7.81 20.82
C SER A 292 -3.15 6.57 20.02
N GLU A 293 -4.14 5.79 19.61
CA GLU A 293 -4.06 4.52 18.91
C GLU A 293 -3.54 4.70 17.48
N MET A 294 -3.71 5.90 16.90
CA MET A 294 -3.26 6.25 15.55
C MET A 294 -1.88 6.93 15.55
N LYS A 295 -1.24 7.07 16.71
CA LYS A 295 0.10 7.67 16.81
C LYS A 295 1.17 6.65 16.40
N ARG A 296 2.17 7.13 15.67
CA ARG A 296 3.39 6.39 15.36
C ARG A 296 4.24 6.22 16.62
N THR A 297 4.02 5.13 17.35
CA THR A 297 4.80 4.74 18.54
C THR A 297 5.51 3.42 18.31
N GLU A 298 6.43 3.06 19.19
CA GLU A 298 7.02 1.72 19.17
C GLU A 298 5.92 0.66 19.40
N GLY A 299 5.82 -0.30 18.48
CA GLY A 299 4.83 -1.37 18.54
C GLY A 299 3.40 -0.96 18.17
N CYS A 300 3.19 0.19 17.49
CA CYS A 300 1.86 0.47 16.92
C CYS A 300 1.49 -0.59 15.88
N LYS A 301 0.20 -0.72 15.56
CA LYS A 301 -0.28 -1.71 14.60
C LYS A 301 0.25 -1.43 13.18
N SER A 302 0.27 -2.46 12.34
CA SER A 302 0.77 -2.41 10.96
C SER A 302 0.02 -1.39 10.09
N ASP A 303 -1.31 -1.40 10.17
CA ASP A 303 -2.22 -0.45 9.51
C ASP A 303 -1.95 1.01 9.91
N VAL A 304 -1.56 1.28 11.17
CA VAL A 304 -1.14 2.62 11.61
C VAL A 304 0.14 3.06 10.90
N MET A 305 1.11 2.16 10.69
CA MET A 305 2.32 2.49 9.93
C MET A 305 2.00 2.79 8.47
N ILE A 306 1.15 1.99 7.83
CA ILE A 306 0.67 2.22 6.46
C ILE A 306 -0.04 3.57 6.36
N PHE A 307 -0.87 3.93 7.34
CA PHE A 307 -1.53 5.25 7.39
C PHE A 307 -0.50 6.40 7.36
N HIS A 308 0.56 6.33 8.15
CA HIS A 308 1.61 7.36 8.15
C HIS A 308 2.44 7.37 6.85
N ILE A 309 2.64 6.21 6.22
CA ILE A 309 3.25 6.13 4.88
C ILE A 309 2.34 6.87 3.87
N MET A 310 1.04 6.57 3.86
CA MET A 310 0.07 7.23 2.98
C MET A 310 -0.01 8.73 3.21
N PHE A 311 0.10 9.20 4.46
CA PHE A 311 0.16 10.62 4.77
C PHE A 311 1.30 11.31 4.01
N HIS A 312 2.51 10.75 4.04
CA HIS A 312 3.65 11.34 3.35
C HIS A 312 3.61 11.13 1.84
N VAL A 313 3.02 10.04 1.35
CA VAL A 313 2.70 9.88 -0.07
C VAL A 313 1.84 11.05 -0.54
N VAL A 314 0.70 11.31 0.11
CA VAL A 314 -0.19 12.43 -0.22
C VAL A 314 0.54 13.77 -0.11
N ALA A 315 1.36 13.97 0.92
CA ALA A 315 2.18 15.17 1.06
C ALA A 315 3.11 15.36 -0.15
N THR A 316 3.81 14.30 -0.59
CA THR A 316 4.69 14.38 -1.75
C THR A 316 3.92 14.67 -3.04
N ILE A 317 2.75 14.07 -3.27
CA ILE A 317 1.89 14.34 -4.43
C ILE A 317 1.48 15.82 -4.48
N ILE A 318 1.03 16.38 -3.36
CA ILE A 318 0.63 17.78 -3.26
C ILE A 318 1.79 18.73 -3.60
N LEU A 319 3.01 18.38 -3.16
CA LEU A 319 4.19 19.24 -3.26
C LEU A 319 4.96 19.11 -4.59
N ARG A 320 4.90 17.92 -5.21
CA ARG A 320 5.68 17.53 -6.39
C ARG A 320 5.58 18.53 -7.56
N PRO A 321 4.40 19.08 -7.92
CA PRO A 321 4.30 20.07 -9.00
C PRO A 321 5.10 21.37 -8.77
N PHE A 322 5.52 21.64 -7.53
CA PHE A 322 6.11 22.92 -7.13
C PHE A 322 7.60 22.81 -6.72
N ILE A 323 8.20 21.62 -6.78
CA ILE A 323 9.60 21.43 -6.34
C ILE A 323 10.63 22.11 -7.27
N THR A 324 10.24 22.38 -8.51
CA THR A 324 11.06 23.08 -9.52
C THR A 324 10.74 24.58 -9.61
N ALA A 325 9.85 25.10 -8.74
CA ALA A 325 9.51 26.51 -8.71
C ALA A 325 10.76 27.40 -8.45
N PRO A 326 10.72 28.69 -8.84
CA PRO A 326 11.80 29.62 -8.51
C PRO A 326 12.02 29.70 -7.01
N ARG A 327 13.28 29.84 -6.57
CA ARG A 327 13.65 29.91 -5.13
C ARG A 327 12.98 31.05 -4.35
N SER A 328 12.43 32.05 -5.04
CA SER A 328 11.66 33.14 -4.42
C SER A 328 10.29 32.67 -3.91
N VAL A 329 9.77 31.56 -4.42
CA VAL A 329 8.51 30.95 -4.02
C VAL A 329 8.66 30.29 -2.65
N LYS A 330 7.74 30.59 -1.75
CA LYS A 330 7.77 30.15 -0.35
C LYS A 330 6.36 29.85 0.13
N PHE A 331 6.24 28.91 1.05
CA PHE A 331 5.04 28.73 1.84
C PHE A 331 4.84 29.95 2.76
N VAL A 332 3.62 30.45 2.76
CA VAL A 332 3.19 31.57 3.61
C VAL A 332 2.93 31.10 5.05
N SER A 333 2.52 29.83 5.18
CA SER A 333 2.22 29.17 6.45
C SER A 333 3.44 28.85 7.30
N LEU A 334 4.64 28.79 6.69
CA LEU A 334 5.90 28.52 7.38
C LEU A 334 6.71 29.81 7.54
N THR A 335 7.35 29.97 8.69
CA THR A 335 8.13 31.16 9.03
C THR A 335 9.60 31.05 8.64
N SER A 336 10.07 29.84 8.31
CA SER A 336 11.45 29.61 7.91
C SER A 336 11.83 30.33 6.61
N ALA A 337 13.06 30.84 6.56
CA ALA A 337 13.55 31.56 5.38
C ALA A 337 13.68 30.66 4.14
N ASP A 338 13.76 29.34 4.33
CA ASP A 338 13.91 28.31 3.31
C ASP A 338 12.63 27.46 3.10
N SER A 339 11.45 28.02 3.43
CA SER A 339 10.12 27.38 3.29
C SER A 339 9.67 27.13 1.83
N HIS A 340 10.61 26.91 0.93
CA HIS A 340 10.36 26.50 -0.45
C HIS A 340 9.68 25.13 -0.49
N PRO A 341 8.72 24.86 -1.41
CA PRO A 341 8.02 23.58 -1.50
C PRO A 341 8.95 22.36 -1.56
N LYS A 342 10.10 22.49 -2.24
CA LYS A 342 11.15 21.45 -2.28
C LYS A 342 11.66 21.04 -0.90
N ALA A 343 11.83 21.97 0.05
CA ALA A 343 12.31 21.65 1.39
C ALA A 343 11.28 20.82 2.16
N VAL A 344 10.00 21.17 2.05
CA VAL A 344 8.88 20.41 2.64
C VAL A 344 8.74 19.03 1.99
N TYR A 345 8.89 18.96 0.66
CA TYR A 345 8.91 17.69 -0.08
C TYR A 345 10.03 16.77 0.40
N THR A 346 11.26 17.30 0.52
CA THR A 346 12.40 16.54 1.04
C THR A 346 12.17 16.06 2.48
N ALA A 347 11.57 16.89 3.33
CA ALA A 347 11.22 16.47 4.69
C ALA A 347 10.24 15.28 4.69
N SER A 348 9.22 15.28 3.82
CA SER A 348 8.30 14.14 3.67
C SER A 348 9.00 12.89 3.12
N VAL A 349 9.92 13.04 2.17
CA VAL A 349 10.71 11.92 1.64
C VAL A 349 11.61 11.32 2.73
N ASN A 350 12.19 12.13 3.61
CA ASN A 350 12.97 11.65 4.74
C ASN A 350 12.11 10.85 5.73
N GLN A 351 10.86 11.28 5.99
CA GLN A 351 9.91 10.52 6.79
C GLN A 351 9.54 9.19 6.11
N LEU A 352 9.32 9.18 4.79
CA LEU A 352 9.06 7.95 4.03
C LEU A 352 10.21 6.95 4.11
N LYS A 353 11.47 7.40 4.01
CA LYS A 353 12.64 6.53 4.19
C LYS A 353 12.59 5.79 5.53
N ASP A 354 12.38 6.53 6.62
CA ASP A 354 12.33 5.96 7.97
C ASP A 354 11.11 5.03 8.14
N LEU A 355 9.95 5.42 7.63
CA LEU A 355 8.74 4.60 7.69
C LEU A 355 8.90 3.28 6.91
N VAL A 356 9.41 3.33 5.68
CA VAL A 356 9.65 2.15 4.84
C VAL A 356 10.65 1.22 5.51
N PHE A 357 11.74 1.77 6.07
CA PHE A 357 12.73 1.00 6.81
C PHE A 357 12.13 0.32 8.03
N ILE A 358 11.44 1.07 8.90
CA ILE A 358 10.84 0.53 10.13
C ILE A 358 9.78 -0.51 9.79
N TYR A 359 8.95 -0.24 8.78
CA TYR A 359 7.90 -1.15 8.36
C TYR A 359 8.48 -2.50 7.94
N ARG A 360 9.45 -2.49 7.01
CA ARG A 360 10.14 -3.72 6.58
C ARG A 360 10.88 -4.44 7.70
N ALA A 361 11.44 -3.70 8.65
CA ALA A 361 12.26 -4.27 9.72
C ALA A 361 11.44 -4.86 10.88
N ARG A 362 10.20 -4.40 11.10
CA ARG A 362 9.40 -4.75 12.29
C ARG A 362 8.09 -5.47 12.01
N TYR A 363 7.58 -5.43 10.78
CA TYR A 363 6.27 -5.96 10.42
C TYR A 363 6.42 -7.04 9.35
N THR A 364 5.87 -8.22 9.62
CA THR A 364 5.88 -9.36 8.69
C THR A 364 4.98 -9.12 7.50
N GLU A 365 3.97 -8.28 7.67
CA GLU A 365 3.03 -7.84 6.64
C GLU A 365 3.73 -7.14 5.47
N ALA A 366 4.94 -6.61 5.68
CA ALA A 366 5.77 -6.06 4.62
C ALA A 366 6.11 -7.07 3.50
N ASP A 367 6.05 -8.36 3.79
CA ASP A 367 6.36 -9.42 2.82
C ASP A 367 5.15 -9.73 1.91
N PHE A 368 3.93 -9.34 2.29
CA PHE A 368 2.71 -9.76 1.57
C PHE A 368 1.62 -8.70 1.40
N THR A 369 1.70 -7.51 2.00
CA THR A 369 0.64 -6.49 1.81
C THR A 369 0.93 -5.59 0.61
N SER A 370 -0.02 -5.50 -0.33
CA SER A 370 0.10 -4.60 -1.48
C SER A 370 -0.06 -3.11 -1.10
N PHE A 371 -0.67 -2.78 0.05
CA PHE A 371 -0.85 -1.39 0.51
C PHE A 371 0.46 -0.66 0.79
N PHE A 372 1.53 -1.39 1.08
CA PHE A 372 2.85 -0.81 1.30
C PHE A 372 3.46 -0.23 0.00
N ASN A 373 3.03 -0.74 -1.16
CA ASN A 373 3.62 -0.44 -2.45
C ASN A 373 3.60 1.06 -2.82
N THR A 374 2.52 1.78 -2.54
CA THR A 374 2.43 3.20 -2.91
C THR A 374 3.53 4.03 -2.24
N GLY A 375 3.94 3.64 -1.02
CA GLY A 375 5.10 4.21 -0.33
C GLY A 375 6.42 3.88 -1.04
N LEU A 376 6.62 2.61 -1.43
CA LEU A 376 7.82 2.15 -2.16
C LEU A 376 7.99 2.85 -3.50
N PHE A 377 6.90 2.98 -4.26
CA PHE A 377 6.88 3.65 -5.55
C PHE A 377 7.26 5.13 -5.41
N THR A 378 6.57 5.83 -4.51
CA THR A 378 6.81 7.26 -4.23
C THR A 378 8.24 7.51 -3.78
N LEU A 379 8.75 6.67 -2.88
CA LEU A 379 10.11 6.77 -2.38
C LEU A 379 11.11 6.52 -3.51
N SER A 380 10.98 5.43 -4.26
CA SER A 380 11.90 5.08 -5.36
C SER A 380 11.98 6.17 -6.42
N LEU A 381 10.85 6.81 -6.74
CA LEU A 381 10.80 7.94 -7.66
C LEU A 381 11.58 9.14 -7.12
N ALA A 382 11.38 9.50 -5.85
CA ALA A 382 12.11 10.58 -5.21
C ALA A 382 13.62 10.30 -5.10
N LEU A 383 14.01 9.05 -4.83
CA LEU A 383 15.42 8.63 -4.74
C LEU A 383 16.13 8.77 -6.09
N LEU A 384 15.50 8.34 -7.18
CA LEU A 384 16.07 8.44 -8.52
C LEU A 384 16.03 9.87 -9.09
N GLU A 385 15.23 10.76 -8.53
CA GLU A 385 15.30 12.21 -8.82
C GLU A 385 16.52 12.89 -8.17
N ASP A 386 16.98 12.38 -7.03
CA ASP A 386 18.12 12.93 -6.28
C ASP A 386 19.20 11.89 -5.95
N ILE A 387 19.78 11.30 -7.01
CA ILE A 387 20.89 10.33 -6.90
C ILE A 387 22.19 10.91 -6.29
N LYS A 388 22.18 12.19 -5.88
CA LYS A 388 23.29 12.82 -5.15
C LYS A 388 23.21 12.57 -3.65
N ASP A 389 22.05 12.17 -3.15
CA ASP A 389 21.88 11.77 -1.76
C ASP A 389 22.69 10.51 -1.47
N PRO A 390 23.69 10.52 -0.57
CA PRO A 390 24.55 9.36 -0.33
C PRO A 390 23.79 8.11 0.14
N SER A 391 22.57 8.26 0.65
CA SER A 391 21.73 7.16 1.10
C SER A 391 20.85 6.55 -0.01
N TRP A 392 20.78 7.17 -1.20
CA TRP A 392 19.79 6.82 -2.24
C TRP A 392 19.82 5.33 -2.59
N GLN A 393 21.04 4.80 -2.80
CA GLN A 393 21.25 3.45 -3.29
C GLN A 393 20.73 2.40 -2.29
N HIS A 394 20.90 2.66 -0.99
CA HIS A 394 20.49 1.71 0.05
C HIS A 394 18.97 1.62 0.15
N TYR A 395 18.28 2.77 0.12
CA TYR A 395 16.82 2.78 0.15
C TYR A 395 16.22 2.29 -1.17
N PHE A 396 16.90 2.50 -2.30
CA PHE A 396 16.47 1.98 -3.60
C PHE A 396 16.51 0.45 -3.61
N TYR A 397 17.61 -0.16 -3.17
CA TYR A 397 17.66 -1.63 -3.04
C TYR A 397 16.71 -2.17 -1.97
N LEU A 398 16.45 -1.42 -0.89
CA LEU A 398 15.42 -1.79 0.07
C LEU A 398 14.04 -1.90 -0.60
N CYS A 399 13.68 -0.92 -1.44
CA CYS A 399 12.43 -0.95 -2.19
C CYS A 399 12.37 -2.12 -3.18
N LEU A 400 13.45 -2.35 -3.93
CA LEU A 400 13.56 -3.53 -4.82
C LEU A 400 13.42 -4.84 -4.07
N ARG A 401 13.98 -4.95 -2.87
CA ARG A 401 13.82 -6.14 -2.03
C ARG A 401 12.38 -6.33 -1.57
N CYS A 402 11.70 -5.25 -1.19
CA CYS A 402 10.28 -5.33 -0.83
C CYS A 402 9.43 -5.78 -2.04
N TRP A 403 9.70 -5.28 -3.25
CA TRP A 403 9.03 -5.78 -4.46
C TRP A 403 9.38 -7.22 -4.79
N GLN A 404 10.60 -7.69 -4.50
CA GLN A 404 10.96 -9.10 -4.61
C GLN A 404 10.11 -9.97 -3.68
N ASP A 405 9.96 -9.58 -2.42
CA ASP A 405 9.15 -10.33 -1.44
C ASP A 405 7.66 -10.31 -1.87
N LEU A 406 7.14 -9.14 -2.26
CA LEU A 406 5.76 -9.02 -2.74
C LEU A 406 5.50 -9.76 -4.06
N TYR A 407 6.52 -9.91 -4.92
CA TYR A 407 6.39 -10.66 -6.17
C TYR A 407 6.04 -12.13 -5.91
N ILE A 408 6.37 -12.70 -4.75
CA ILE A 408 5.95 -14.06 -4.37
C ILE A 408 4.41 -14.17 -4.42
N CYS A 409 3.70 -13.17 -3.88
CA CYS A 409 2.24 -13.13 -3.83
C CYS A 409 1.63 -12.62 -5.14
N TYR A 410 2.20 -11.54 -5.68
CA TYR A 410 1.56 -10.75 -6.73
C TYR A 410 2.44 -10.65 -7.97
N PRO A 411 2.02 -11.22 -9.12
CA PRO A 411 2.79 -11.18 -10.36
C PRO A 411 3.19 -9.76 -10.82
N ILE A 412 2.36 -8.76 -10.52
CA ILE A 412 2.52 -7.37 -10.94
C ILE A 412 3.86 -6.75 -10.53
N PHE A 413 4.46 -7.20 -9.42
CA PHE A 413 5.65 -6.52 -8.87
C PHE A 413 6.93 -6.78 -9.66
N ARG A 414 6.95 -7.80 -10.52
CA ARG A 414 8.04 -7.99 -11.49
C ARG A 414 8.19 -6.77 -12.39
N ASP A 415 7.09 -6.36 -13.01
CA ASP A 415 7.17 -5.32 -14.03
C ASP A 415 7.30 -3.92 -13.40
N VAL A 416 6.79 -3.73 -12.16
CA VAL A 416 7.09 -2.56 -11.33
C VAL A 416 8.60 -2.44 -11.08
N ALA A 417 9.23 -3.51 -10.58
CA ALA A 417 10.66 -3.50 -10.31
C ALA A 417 11.47 -3.29 -11.60
N LYS A 418 11.07 -3.93 -12.71
CA LYS A 418 11.67 -3.75 -14.04
C LYS A 418 11.64 -2.28 -14.48
N ALA A 419 10.51 -1.59 -14.32
CA ALA A 419 10.39 -0.18 -14.68
C ALA A 419 11.34 0.73 -13.89
N PHE A 420 11.49 0.49 -12.57
CA PHE A 420 12.42 1.27 -11.74
C PHE A 420 13.89 0.95 -12.03
N LEU A 421 14.21 -0.29 -12.38
CA LEU A 421 15.54 -0.66 -12.85
C LEU A 421 15.88 0.04 -14.18
N SER A 422 14.94 0.07 -15.14
CA SER A 422 15.08 0.87 -16.37
C SER A 422 15.34 2.35 -16.06
N MET A 423 14.57 2.94 -15.13
CA MET A 423 14.74 4.34 -14.75
C MET A 423 16.11 4.62 -14.13
N ALA A 424 16.62 3.70 -13.31
CA ALA A 424 17.95 3.81 -12.72
C ALA A 424 19.05 3.69 -13.78
N MET A 425 18.90 2.80 -14.76
CA MET A 425 19.81 2.69 -15.91
C MET A 425 19.80 3.95 -16.78
N GLU A 426 18.63 4.55 -17.05
CA GLU A 426 18.49 5.76 -17.89
C GLU A 426 19.22 6.96 -17.28
N LYS A 427 19.32 6.98 -15.94
CA LYS A 427 20.06 7.97 -15.18
C LYS A 427 21.53 7.61 -14.96
N SER A 428 22.00 6.51 -15.55
CA SER A 428 23.34 5.94 -15.35
C SER A 428 23.67 5.70 -13.87
N ALA A 429 22.64 5.39 -13.06
CA ALA A 429 22.78 5.15 -11.62
C ALA A 429 23.18 3.70 -11.31
N ILE A 430 22.86 2.76 -12.20
CA ILE A 430 23.26 1.35 -12.17
C ILE A 430 23.61 0.87 -13.58
N SER A 431 24.41 -0.19 -13.71
CA SER A 431 24.74 -0.79 -15.01
C SER A 431 23.65 -1.76 -15.50
N ALA A 432 23.63 -2.07 -16.81
CA ALA A 432 22.72 -3.08 -17.36
C ALA A 432 22.94 -4.46 -16.73
N GLN A 433 24.20 -4.86 -16.54
CA GLN A 433 24.54 -6.13 -15.90
C GLN A 433 24.01 -6.21 -14.46
N GLU A 434 24.07 -5.10 -13.72
CA GLU A 434 23.51 -5.03 -12.38
C GLU A 434 21.98 -5.12 -12.39
N ALA A 435 21.33 -4.35 -13.26
CA ALA A 435 19.87 -4.38 -13.42
C ALA A 435 19.35 -5.78 -13.80
N GLN A 436 20.00 -6.45 -14.75
CA GLN A 436 19.68 -7.84 -15.14
C GLN A 436 19.83 -8.83 -13.98
N ARG A 437 20.89 -8.67 -13.15
CA ARG A 437 21.11 -9.53 -11.99
C ARG A 437 20.00 -9.36 -10.96
N LEU A 438 19.60 -8.12 -10.68
CA LEU A 438 18.53 -7.79 -9.74
C LEU A 438 17.17 -8.31 -10.24
N LEU A 439 16.84 -8.06 -11.50
CA LEU A 439 15.59 -8.55 -12.10
C LEU A 439 15.51 -10.08 -12.08
N ARG A 440 16.61 -10.77 -12.41
CA ARG A 440 16.65 -12.25 -12.34
C ARG A 440 16.43 -12.77 -10.92
N GLY A 441 16.97 -12.09 -9.91
CA GLY A 441 16.73 -12.45 -8.51
C GLY A 441 15.26 -12.31 -8.12
N ILE A 442 14.57 -11.31 -8.67
CA ILE A 442 13.12 -11.15 -8.51
C ILE A 442 12.38 -12.28 -9.20
N GLU A 443 12.66 -12.55 -10.48
CA GLU A 443 12.00 -13.62 -11.23
C GLU A 443 12.16 -15.00 -10.57
N GLN A 444 13.33 -15.29 -10.01
CA GLN A 444 13.59 -16.53 -9.27
C GLN A 444 12.76 -16.67 -7.99
N SER A 445 12.33 -15.57 -7.37
CA SER A 445 11.50 -15.64 -6.15
C SER A 445 10.04 -16.00 -6.44
N GLY A 446 9.58 -15.87 -7.68
CA GLY A 446 8.19 -16.13 -8.09
C GLY A 446 8.07 -17.13 -9.24
N GLU A 447 8.92 -18.16 -9.29
CA GLU A 447 8.92 -19.19 -10.35
C GLU A 447 7.56 -19.92 -10.50
N HIS A 448 6.71 -19.90 -9.46
CA HIS A 448 5.36 -20.46 -9.50
C HIS A 448 4.37 -19.62 -10.32
N HIS A 449 4.70 -18.37 -10.64
CA HIS A 449 3.90 -17.58 -11.57
C HIS A 449 4.08 -18.13 -12.98
N ALA A 450 3.02 -18.69 -13.56
CA ALA A 450 3.00 -19.01 -14.98
C ALA A 450 3.29 -17.74 -15.79
N ALA A 451 4.10 -17.85 -16.86
CA ALA A 451 4.61 -16.75 -17.69
C ALA A 451 3.68 -15.53 -17.67
N ALA A 452 4.12 -14.49 -16.95
CA ALA A 452 3.30 -13.38 -16.51
C ALA A 452 2.40 -12.88 -17.66
N ALA A 453 1.09 -13.09 -17.52
CA ALA A 453 0.14 -12.31 -18.28
C ALA A 453 0.41 -10.85 -17.91
N GLU A 454 0.46 -9.98 -18.92
CA GLU A 454 0.68 -8.53 -18.78
C GLU A 454 -0.25 -7.97 -17.71
N ALA A 455 0.27 -7.75 -16.51
CA ALA A 455 -0.50 -7.45 -15.32
C ALA A 455 0.03 -6.11 -14.80
N PHE A 456 -0.65 -5.00 -15.09
CA PHE A 456 -0.14 -3.69 -14.70
C PHE A 456 -1.23 -2.72 -14.24
N THR A 457 -1.22 -2.45 -12.93
CA THR A 457 -2.35 -1.81 -12.27
C THR A 457 -2.57 -0.35 -12.64
N SER A 458 -3.84 0.02 -12.82
CA SER A 458 -4.29 1.41 -13.01
C SER A 458 -4.67 2.11 -11.68
N PHE A 459 -4.65 1.39 -10.56
CA PHE A 459 -5.41 1.84 -9.37
C PHE A 459 -4.74 1.62 -7.99
N LEU A 460 -3.64 0.88 -7.90
CA LEU A 460 -2.80 0.84 -6.67
C LEU A 460 -1.73 1.95 -6.65
N PHE A 461 -1.59 2.65 -7.77
CA PHE A 461 -0.65 3.74 -7.95
C PHE A 461 -1.41 5.04 -7.84
N ASP A 462 -1.16 5.80 -6.78
CA ASP A 462 -1.40 7.23 -6.74
C ASP A 462 -2.86 7.64 -7.06
N PRO A 463 -3.63 8.18 -6.11
CA PRO A 463 -4.86 8.90 -6.43
C PRO A 463 -4.65 10.05 -7.45
N GLY A 464 -3.39 10.37 -7.81
CA GLY A 464 -2.87 11.24 -8.87
C GLY A 464 -2.30 10.56 -10.13
N SER A 465 -2.29 9.22 -10.24
CA SER A 465 -1.77 8.52 -11.42
C SER A 465 -2.64 8.86 -12.62
N ASN A 466 -2.08 9.65 -13.52
CA ASN A 466 -2.66 9.88 -14.83
C ASN A 466 -2.46 8.59 -15.65
N ARG A 467 -3.31 8.35 -16.65
CA ARG A 467 -2.99 7.42 -17.76
C ARG A 467 -1.60 7.68 -18.37
N ALA A 468 -1.06 8.88 -18.20
CA ALA A 468 0.31 9.24 -18.58
C ALA A 468 1.41 8.64 -17.67
N SER A 469 1.21 8.49 -16.36
CA SER A 469 2.19 7.80 -15.49
C SER A 469 2.16 6.30 -15.72
N GLU A 470 0.99 5.72 -15.97
CA GLU A 470 0.83 4.34 -16.42
C GLU A 470 1.54 4.11 -17.77
N ALA A 471 1.25 4.94 -18.79
CA ALA A 471 1.93 4.87 -20.09
C ALA A 471 3.45 5.11 -19.98
N GLN A 472 3.89 5.92 -19.02
CA GLN A 472 5.30 6.15 -18.75
C GLN A 472 5.96 4.92 -18.11
N VAL A 473 5.31 4.27 -17.13
CA VAL A 473 5.80 3.03 -16.53
C VAL A 473 5.82 1.88 -17.55
N HIS A 474 4.78 1.74 -18.38
CA HIS A 474 4.76 0.81 -19.53
C HIS A 474 5.94 1.07 -20.46
N SER A 475 6.07 2.30 -20.95
CA SER A 475 7.16 2.68 -21.84
C SER A 475 8.53 2.44 -21.22
N MET A 476 8.68 2.64 -19.91
CA MET A 476 9.94 2.42 -19.21
C MET A 476 10.27 0.94 -18.99
N ALA A 477 9.27 0.11 -18.65
CA ALA A 477 9.47 -1.34 -18.53
C ALA A 477 9.81 -1.97 -19.88
N ASP A 478 9.14 -1.56 -20.97
CA ASP A 478 9.39 -2.05 -22.33
C ASP A 478 10.78 -1.69 -22.85
N ARG A 479 11.26 -0.49 -22.51
CA ARG A 479 12.62 -0.01 -22.87
C ARG A 479 13.75 -0.76 -22.17
N PHE A 480 13.47 -1.61 -21.18
CA PHE A 480 14.51 -2.34 -20.44
C PHE A 480 15.40 -3.17 -21.37
N GLU A 481 14.79 -3.97 -22.26
CA GLU A 481 15.55 -4.86 -23.17
C GLU A 481 16.36 -4.04 -24.18
N GLU A 482 15.78 -2.95 -24.69
CA GLU A 482 16.47 -2.03 -25.61
C GLU A 482 17.70 -1.41 -24.94
N MET A 483 17.57 -1.00 -23.68
CA MET A 483 18.66 -0.37 -22.93
C MET A 483 19.76 -1.36 -22.55
N VAL A 484 19.39 -2.60 -22.23
CA VAL A 484 20.35 -3.69 -22.03
C VAL A 484 21.18 -3.91 -23.29
N VAL A 485 20.54 -4.07 -24.44
CA VAL A 485 21.22 -4.28 -25.73
C VAL A 485 22.11 -3.09 -26.08
N PHE A 486 21.64 -1.86 -25.84
CA PHE A 486 22.42 -0.66 -26.09
C PHE A 486 23.67 -0.56 -25.21
N ASP A 487 23.57 -0.89 -23.92
CA ASP A 487 24.71 -0.91 -23.00
C ASP A 487 25.72 -2.00 -23.37
N GLU A 488 25.25 -3.18 -23.77
CA GLU A 488 26.11 -4.28 -24.25
C GLU A 488 26.88 -3.89 -25.53
N LEU A 489 26.24 -3.17 -26.46
CA LEU A 489 26.86 -2.65 -27.68
C LEU A 489 27.94 -1.59 -27.39
N ILE A 490 27.66 -0.64 -26.49
CA ILE A 490 28.66 0.37 -26.09
C ILE A 490 29.85 -0.28 -25.40
N ASN A 491 29.61 -1.25 -24.51
CA ASN A 491 30.67 -1.92 -23.78
C ASN A 491 31.52 -2.83 -24.69
N THR A 492 30.92 -3.47 -25.70
CA THR A 492 31.67 -4.25 -26.69
C THR A 492 32.51 -3.39 -27.62
N ASP A 493 32.02 -2.22 -28.06
CA ASP A 493 32.82 -1.26 -28.83
C ASP A 493 33.99 -0.69 -28.02
N SER A 494 33.81 -0.47 -26.72
CA SER A 494 34.89 -0.01 -25.83
C SER A 494 35.98 -1.05 -25.60
N ALA A 495 35.62 -2.34 -25.58
CA ALA A 495 36.55 -3.46 -25.43
C ALA A 495 37.29 -3.83 -26.73
N LEU A 496 36.74 -3.45 -27.89
CA LEU A 496 37.38 -3.60 -29.20
C LEU A 496 38.32 -2.43 -29.54
N ALA A 497 38.20 -1.31 -28.82
CA ALA A 497 39.04 -0.10 -28.97
C ALA A 497 40.25 -0.04 -28.01
N SER A 498 40.38 -1.02 -27.10
CA SER A 498 41.52 -1.26 -26.21
C SER A 498 42.35 -2.44 -26.69
#